data_AF-A0A9W6YJC8-F1
#
_entry.id   AF-A0A9W6YJC8-F1
#
_cell.length_a   1.000
_cell.length_b   1.000
_cell.length_c   1.000
_cell.angle_alpha   90.00
_cell.angle_beta   90.00
_cell.angle_gamma   90.00
#
_symmetry.space_group_name_H-M   'P 1'
#
loop_
_entity.id
_entity.type
_entity.pdbx_description
1 polymer ?
#
loop_
_entity_poly.entity_id
_entity_poly.type
_entity_poly.pdbx_seq_one_letter_code
_entity_poly.pdbx_strand_id
1 'polypeptide(L)'
;MKANIAGGPSIIFNRYAKRNETKIRGGKVCKKIIGYDANALYLWALGNEMPCGRLTTVEAYEGIIDDINAVKIFGFLECDIRTPDHLKIYFSEMTPIFKNVLIDCTDESVIGKHMFDRNEARKQSRAKPAAR
;
A
#
# COMPACT_ATOMS: atom_id res chain seq x y z
N MET A 1 -10.28 15.80 0.68
CA MET A 1 -9.74 15.04 -0.48
C MET A 1 -8.22 15.12 -0.68
N LYS A 2 -7.56 16.29 -0.73
CA LYS A 2 -6.08 16.33 -0.96
C LYS A 2 -5.28 15.47 0.04
N ALA A 3 -5.68 15.47 1.30
CA ALA A 3 -5.08 14.63 2.34
C ALA A 3 -5.29 13.11 2.13
N ASN A 4 -6.25 12.73 1.28
CA ASN A 4 -6.60 11.34 0.99
C ASN A 4 -5.93 10.85 -0.31
N ILE A 5 -5.17 11.71 -1.00
CA ILE A 5 -4.39 11.32 -2.17
C ILE A 5 -3.09 10.70 -1.65
N ALA A 6 -2.93 9.41 -1.87
CA ALA A 6 -1.71 8.67 -1.58
C ALA A 6 -0.98 8.30 -2.88
N GLY A 7 0.35 8.18 -2.79
CA GLY A 7 1.14 7.59 -3.87
C GLY A 7 0.99 6.07 -3.91
N GLY A 8 1.84 5.42 -4.71
CA GLY A 8 1.88 3.97 -4.77
C GLY A 8 2.24 3.34 -3.42
N PRO A 9 1.70 2.16 -3.09
CA PRO A 9 2.02 1.48 -1.85
C PRO A 9 3.50 1.10 -1.81
N SER A 10 4.23 1.59 -0.81
CA SER A 10 5.57 1.11 -0.50
C SER A 10 5.46 -0.14 0.37
N ILE A 11 5.34 -1.30 -0.27
CA ILE A 11 5.21 -2.57 0.44
C ILE A 11 6.59 -2.93 1.01
N ILE A 12 6.80 -2.67 2.30
CA ILE A 12 7.99 -3.15 3.01
C ILE A 12 7.75 -4.62 3.37
N PHE A 13 8.18 -5.51 2.48
CA PHE A 13 8.29 -6.92 2.81
C PHE A 13 9.40 -7.15 3.84
N ASN A 14 9.40 -8.32 4.48
CA ASN A 14 10.65 -8.95 4.90
C ASN A 14 11.51 -9.06 3.63
N ARG A 15 12.43 -8.09 3.44
CA ARG A 15 13.09 -7.82 2.15
C ARG A 15 13.91 -9.00 1.62
N TYR A 16 14.16 -10.00 2.47
CA TYR A 16 14.97 -11.16 2.14
C TYR A 16 14.16 -12.45 2.21
N ALA A 17 13.95 -13.04 1.05
CA ALA A 17 13.57 -14.43 0.92
C ALA A 17 14.69 -15.18 0.18
N LYS A 18 15.04 -16.38 0.67
CA LYS A 18 16.00 -17.27 0.04
C LYS A 18 15.41 -18.65 -0.16
N ARG A 19 15.59 -19.15 -1.38
CA ARG A 19 15.22 -20.50 -1.78
C ARG A 19 15.88 -21.51 -0.84
N ASN A 20 15.10 -22.48 -0.39
CA ASN A 20 15.47 -23.55 0.54
C ASN A 20 15.79 -23.10 1.98
N GLU A 21 15.64 -21.82 2.33
CA GLU A 21 15.96 -21.32 3.67
C GLU A 21 14.78 -20.60 4.32
N THR A 22 14.16 -19.65 3.64
CA THR A 22 13.04 -18.88 4.20
C THR A 22 11.81 -19.76 4.37
N LYS A 23 11.24 -19.76 5.58
CA LYS A 23 9.95 -20.40 5.88
C LYS A 23 8.80 -19.43 5.54
N ILE A 24 7.86 -19.87 4.72
CA ILE A 24 6.62 -19.17 4.38
C ILE A 24 5.46 -19.68 5.24
N ARG A 25 4.25 -19.12 5.06
CA ARG A 25 3.03 -19.49 5.80
C ARG A 25 2.86 -21.00 5.97
N GLY A 26 2.57 -21.41 7.20
CA GLY A 26 2.43 -22.82 7.57
C GLY A 26 3.77 -23.58 7.70
N GLY A 27 4.89 -22.87 7.85
CA GLY A 27 6.22 -23.47 8.05
C GLY A 27 6.82 -24.11 6.80
N LYS A 28 6.22 -23.90 5.63
CA LYS A 28 6.69 -24.46 4.36
C LYS A 28 7.99 -23.78 3.93
N VAL A 29 8.89 -24.52 3.30
CA VAL A 29 10.16 -23.96 2.81
C VAL A 29 9.95 -23.32 1.44
N CYS A 30 10.40 -22.08 1.26
CA CYS A 30 10.38 -21.38 -0.03
C CYS A 30 11.20 -22.16 -1.08
N LYS A 31 10.62 -22.49 -2.24
CA LYS A 31 11.31 -23.23 -3.32
C LYS A 31 11.59 -22.41 -4.58
N LYS A 32 10.86 -21.33 -4.80
CA LYS A 32 10.98 -20.45 -5.96
C LYS A 32 10.51 -19.05 -5.57
N ILE A 33 11.18 -18.04 -6.11
CA ILE A 33 10.82 -16.63 -5.97
C ILE A 33 10.54 -16.11 -7.37
N ILE A 34 9.38 -15.49 -7.58
CA ILE A 34 8.96 -14.91 -8.86
C ILE A 34 8.54 -13.47 -8.58
N GLY A 35 9.09 -12.53 -9.34
CA GLY A 35 8.66 -11.14 -9.33
C GLY A 35 7.70 -10.90 -10.50
N TYR A 36 6.58 -10.25 -10.21
CA TYR A 36 5.67 -9.74 -11.22
C TYR A 36 5.69 -8.23 -11.15
N ASP A 37 5.70 -7.58 -12.30
CA ASP A 37 5.58 -6.13 -12.42
C ASP A 37 4.44 -5.80 -13.39
N ALA A 38 3.71 -4.73 -13.09
CA ALA A 38 2.56 -4.32 -13.88
C ALA A 38 3.00 -3.40 -15.02
N ASN A 39 2.67 -3.75 -16.26
CA ASN A 39 2.89 -2.89 -17.41
C ASN A 39 2.02 -1.63 -17.29
N ALA A 40 2.65 -0.47 -17.10
CA ALA A 40 2.00 0.84 -17.08
C ALA A 40 0.79 0.94 -16.12
N LEU A 41 0.96 0.50 -14.86
CA LEU A 41 -0.10 0.44 -13.84
C LEU A 41 -1.03 1.66 -13.79
N TYR A 42 -0.47 2.87 -13.66
CA TYR A 42 -1.28 4.09 -13.57
C TYR A 42 -2.02 4.40 -14.87
N LEU A 43 -1.40 4.16 -16.03
CA LEU A 43 -2.03 4.43 -17.32
C LEU A 43 -3.21 3.50 -17.53
N TRP A 44 -3.07 2.22 -17.18
CA TRP A 44 -4.17 1.27 -17.20
C TRP A 44 -5.29 1.69 -16.24
N ALA A 45 -4.96 2.07 -15.00
CA ALA A 45 -5.95 2.51 -14.02
C ALA A 45 -6.74 3.75 -14.51
N LEU A 46 -6.05 4.74 -15.07
CA LEU A 46 -6.67 5.94 -15.66
C LEU A 46 -7.53 5.65 -16.90
N GLY A 47 -7.35 4.49 -17.54
CA GLY A 47 -8.18 4.04 -18.65
C GLY A 47 -9.53 3.43 -18.23
N ASN A 48 -9.80 3.28 -16.93
CA ASN A 48 -11.07 2.80 -16.41
C ASN A 48 -12.03 3.97 -16.11
N GLU A 49 -13.25 3.65 -15.64
CA GLU A 49 -14.17 4.66 -15.13
C GLU A 49 -13.54 5.43 -13.96
N MET A 50 -13.56 6.75 -14.05
CA MET A 50 -12.96 7.65 -13.08
C MET A 50 -13.95 8.77 -12.75
N PRO A 51 -14.11 9.14 -11.46
CA PRO A 51 -15.04 10.20 -11.08
C PRO A 51 -14.55 11.55 -11.63
N CYS A 52 -15.46 12.29 -12.25
CA CYS A 52 -15.16 13.56 -12.92
C CYS A 52 -16.19 14.65 -12.54
N GLY A 53 -15.93 15.88 -12.96
CA GLY A 53 -16.81 17.01 -12.69
C GLY A 53 -16.62 17.63 -11.30
N ARG A 54 -17.67 18.28 -10.81
CA ARG A 54 -17.63 19.01 -9.53
C ARG A 54 -17.69 18.02 -8.37
N LEU A 55 -16.74 18.13 -7.45
CA LEU A 55 -16.79 17.38 -6.19
C LEU A 55 -18.06 17.75 -5.42
N THR A 56 -18.86 16.73 -5.11
CA THR A 56 -20.04 16.81 -4.24
C THR A 56 -19.94 15.74 -3.17
N THR A 57 -20.63 15.94 -2.05
CA THR A 57 -20.67 15.00 -0.93
C THR A 57 -22.13 14.67 -0.65
N VAL A 58 -22.40 13.40 -0.42
CA VAL A 58 -23.72 12.88 -0.04
C VAL A 58 -23.53 12.16 1.29
N GLU A 59 -24.37 12.50 2.26
CA GLU A 59 -24.38 11.80 3.56
C GLU A 59 -24.82 10.34 3.37
N ALA A 60 -24.32 9.46 4.23
CA ALA A 60 -24.73 8.06 4.21
C ALA A 60 -26.24 7.93 4.46
N TYR A 61 -26.90 7.08 3.66
CA TYR A 61 -28.33 6.83 3.74
C TYR A 61 -28.63 5.33 3.79
N GLU A 62 -29.82 4.97 4.27
CA GLU A 62 -30.27 3.58 4.31
C GLU A 62 -30.40 3.02 2.89
N GLY A 63 -29.75 1.87 2.62
CA GLY A 63 -29.71 1.28 1.28
C GLY A 63 -28.55 1.73 0.39
N ILE A 64 -27.66 2.62 0.86
CA ILE A 64 -26.47 3.05 0.08
C ILE A 64 -25.62 1.86 -0.38
N ILE A 65 -25.50 0.82 0.44
CA ILE A 65 -24.73 -0.39 0.11
C ILE A 65 -25.38 -1.15 -1.06
N ASP A 66 -26.71 -1.25 -1.08
CA ASP A 66 -27.46 -1.92 -2.15
C ASP A 66 -27.32 -1.15 -3.47
N ASP A 67 -27.32 0.18 -3.41
CA ASP A 67 -27.11 1.04 -4.58
C ASP A 67 -25.67 0.96 -5.12
N ILE A 68 -24.65 0.84 -4.24
CA ILE A 68 -23.26 0.57 -4.65
C ILE A 68 -23.18 -0.79 -5.35
N ASN A 69 -23.75 -1.84 -4.76
CA ASN A 69 -23.71 -3.20 -5.31
C ASN A 69 -24.47 -3.31 -6.64
N ALA A 70 -25.55 -2.53 -6.80
CA ALA A 70 -26.32 -2.42 -8.03
C ALA A 70 -25.71 -1.45 -9.06
N VAL A 71 -24.53 -0.87 -8.77
CA VAL A 71 -23.80 0.08 -9.63
C VAL A 71 -24.64 1.32 -9.99
N LYS A 72 -25.56 1.72 -9.10
CA LYS A 72 -26.34 2.96 -9.27
C LYS A 72 -25.56 4.20 -8.88
N ILE A 73 -24.57 4.02 -7.98
CA ILE A 73 -23.69 5.08 -7.51
C ILE A 73 -22.22 4.66 -7.68
N PHE A 74 -21.39 5.62 -8.09
CA PHE A 74 -19.96 5.45 -8.32
C PHE A 74 -19.22 6.65 -7.74
N GLY A 75 -18.15 6.42 -6.97
CA GLY A 75 -17.40 7.49 -6.33
C GLY A 75 -16.49 7.01 -5.21
N PHE A 76 -16.18 7.92 -4.29
CA PHE A 76 -15.33 7.66 -3.14
C PHE A 76 -16.18 7.50 -1.88
N LEU A 77 -15.83 6.54 -1.02
CA LEU A 77 -16.47 6.31 0.28
C LEU A 77 -15.49 6.66 1.40
N GLU A 78 -15.93 7.50 2.33
CA GLU A 78 -15.24 7.74 3.59
C GLU A 78 -15.82 6.81 4.65
N CYS A 79 -14.98 5.95 5.23
CA CYS A 79 -15.42 4.96 6.22
C CYS A 79 -14.27 4.57 7.15
N ASP A 80 -14.63 4.06 8.33
CA ASP A 80 -13.72 3.39 9.23
C ASP A 80 -13.54 1.93 8.82
N ILE A 81 -12.28 1.47 8.84
CA ILE A 81 -11.94 0.08 8.49
C ILE A 81 -11.23 -0.57 9.67
N ARG A 82 -11.60 -1.81 9.99
CA ARG A 82 -10.92 -2.63 11.00
C ARG A 82 -10.69 -4.05 10.51
N THR A 83 -9.52 -4.62 10.82
CA THR A 83 -9.28 -6.06 10.66
C THR A 83 -9.85 -6.81 11.88
N PRO A 84 -10.78 -7.75 11.70
CA PRO A 84 -11.28 -8.58 12.81
C PRO A 84 -10.15 -9.33 13.52
N ASP A 85 -10.23 -9.46 14.84
CA ASP A 85 -9.12 -9.98 15.67
C ASP A 85 -8.64 -11.37 15.23
N HIS A 86 -9.58 -12.28 14.94
CA HIS A 86 -9.28 -13.64 14.49
C HIS A 86 -8.61 -13.69 13.10
N LEU A 87 -8.62 -12.60 12.32
CA LEU A 87 -7.98 -12.51 11.01
C LEU A 87 -6.65 -11.74 11.04
N LYS A 88 -6.26 -11.14 12.17
CA LYS A 88 -5.01 -10.35 12.26
C LYS A 88 -3.77 -11.19 11.92
N ILE A 89 -3.69 -12.42 12.41
CA ILE A 89 -2.59 -13.36 12.11
C ILE A 89 -2.59 -13.72 10.62
N TYR A 90 -3.76 -13.88 10.00
CA TYR A 90 -3.86 -14.19 8.58
C TYR A 90 -3.34 -13.04 7.70
N PHE A 91 -3.68 -11.80 8.05
CA PHE A 91 -3.29 -10.61 7.29
C PHE A 91 -1.95 -9.99 7.72
N SER A 92 -1.28 -10.52 8.75
CA SER A 92 0.00 -9.96 9.20
C SER A 92 1.14 -10.13 8.19
N GLU A 93 1.04 -11.12 7.29
CA GLU A 93 2.02 -11.34 6.22
C GLU A 93 1.90 -10.31 5.09
N MET A 94 0.68 -9.86 4.80
CA MET A 94 0.40 -8.81 3.83
C MET A 94 -0.85 -8.07 4.29
N THR A 95 -0.64 -6.94 4.96
CA THR A 95 -1.74 -6.13 5.47
C THR A 95 -2.53 -5.55 4.29
N PRO A 96 -3.85 -5.75 4.22
CA PRO A 96 -4.67 -5.27 3.10
C PRO A 96 -4.84 -3.75 3.10
N ILE A 97 -4.40 -3.07 4.16
CA ILE A 97 -4.54 -1.62 4.34
C ILE A 97 -3.14 -1.01 4.41
N PHE A 98 -2.87 -0.08 3.51
CA PHE A 98 -1.65 0.72 3.53
C PHE A 98 -1.86 1.87 4.51
N LYS A 99 -1.09 1.87 5.61
CA LYS A 99 -1.07 3.01 6.53
C LYS A 99 -0.13 4.07 5.97
N ASN A 100 -0.61 5.28 5.79
CA ASN A 100 0.24 6.44 5.56
C ASN A 100 0.99 6.75 6.86
N VAL A 101 2.22 6.26 6.98
CA VAL A 101 3.13 6.57 8.08
C VAL A 101 4.38 7.24 7.54
N LEU A 102 4.90 8.20 8.29
CA LEU A 102 6.26 8.67 8.06
C LEU A 102 7.22 7.54 8.45
N ILE A 103 7.97 7.07 7.46
CA ILE A 103 9.01 6.07 7.65
C ILE A 103 10.31 6.82 7.93
N ASP A 104 10.93 6.57 9.09
CA ASP A 104 12.27 7.08 9.36
C ASP A 104 13.29 6.31 8.52
N CYS A 105 13.71 6.92 7.42
CA CYS A 105 14.71 6.37 6.51
C CYS A 105 16.15 6.42 7.05
N THR A 106 16.35 6.88 8.29
CA THR A 106 17.62 6.86 9.01
C THR A 106 17.67 5.82 10.13
N ASP A 107 16.57 5.09 10.36
CA ASP A 107 16.55 4.00 11.32
C ASP A 107 16.75 2.65 10.62
N GLU A 108 17.89 2.00 10.87
CA GLU A 108 18.20 0.68 10.31
C GLU A 108 17.13 -0.37 10.63
N SER A 109 16.50 -0.29 11.81
CA SER A 109 15.46 -1.24 12.21
C SER A 109 14.18 -1.10 11.38
N VAL A 110 13.94 0.09 10.79
CA VAL A 110 12.77 0.41 9.99
C VAL A 110 12.99 0.09 8.52
N ILE A 111 14.14 0.48 7.96
CA ILE A 111 14.42 0.31 6.51
C ILE A 111 15.33 -0.89 6.19
N GLY A 112 15.85 -1.57 7.21
CA GLY A 112 16.77 -2.69 7.08
C GLY A 112 18.17 -2.26 6.62
N LYS A 113 19.16 -3.06 7.04
CA LYS A 113 20.59 -2.84 6.80
C LYS A 113 20.96 -2.40 5.38
N HIS A 114 20.48 -3.13 4.38
CA HIS A 114 20.83 -2.83 2.98
C HIS A 114 20.42 -1.42 2.52
N MET A 115 19.21 -0.97 2.87
CA MET A 115 18.74 0.37 2.50
C MET A 115 19.40 1.43 3.38
N PHE A 116 19.65 1.11 4.65
CA PHE A 116 20.41 1.98 5.56
C PHE A 116 21.82 2.25 5.02
N ASP A 117 22.59 1.20 4.72
CA ASP A 117 23.95 1.31 4.15
C ASP A 117 23.95 2.13 2.85
N ARG A 118 22.95 1.92 1.98
CA ARG A 118 22.78 2.69 0.73
C ARG A 118 22.46 4.16 0.99
N ASN A 119 21.65 4.47 2.00
CA ASN A 119 21.32 5.84 2.39
C ASN A 119 22.54 6.53 3.01
N GLU A 120 23.29 5.83 3.86
CA GLU A 120 24.55 6.31 4.45
C GLU A 120 25.60 6.62 3.38
N ALA A 121 25.80 5.70 2.42
CA ALA A 121 26.69 5.90 1.29
C ALA A 121 26.29 7.10 0.41
N ARG A 122 25.01 7.46 0.40
CA ARG A 122 24.46 8.60 -0.36
C ARG A 122 24.40 9.90 0.42
N LYS A 123 24.79 9.94 1.71
CA LYS A 123 24.82 11.19 2.50
C LYS A 123 25.74 12.27 1.87
N GLN A 124 26.66 11.89 0.98
CA GLN A 124 27.52 12.81 0.23
C GLN A 124 26.84 13.52 -0.96
N SER A 125 25.60 13.17 -1.36
CA SER A 125 24.96 13.70 -2.58
C SER A 125 23.53 14.23 -2.40
N ARG A 126 23.17 14.78 -1.24
CA ARG A 126 21.80 15.30 -1.05
C ARG A 126 21.57 16.59 -1.83
N ALA A 127 20.73 16.52 -2.87
CA ALA A 127 19.96 17.67 -3.33
C ALA A 127 19.02 18.13 -2.19
N LYS A 128 18.82 19.45 -2.06
CA LYS A 128 17.95 20.04 -1.03
C LYS A 128 16.55 19.42 -1.08
N PRO A 129 15.87 19.22 0.06
CA PRO A 129 14.49 18.79 0.07
C PRO A 129 13.63 19.81 -0.70
N ALA A 130 12.82 19.32 -1.64
CA ALA A 130 11.82 20.16 -2.29
C ALA A 130 10.82 20.64 -1.22
N ALA A 131 10.67 21.95 -1.12
CA ALA A 131 9.70 22.56 -0.22
C ALA A 131 8.28 22.29 -0.72
N ARG A 132 7.41 22.04 0.26
CA ARG A 132 5.93 21.90 0.29
C ARG A 132 5.17 22.13 -1.02
#